data_AF-X1J206-F1
#
_entry.id   AF-X1J206-F1
#
_cell.length_a   1.000
_cell.length_b   1.000
_cell.length_c   1.000
_cell.angle_alpha   90.00
_cell.angle_beta   90.00
_cell.angle_gamma   90.00
#
_symmetry.space_group_name_H-M   'P 1'
#
loop_
_entity.id
_entity.type
_entity.pdbx_description
1 polymer ?
#
loop_
_entity_poly.entity_id
_entity_poly.type
_entity_poly.pdbx_seq_one_letter_code
_entity_poly.pdbx_strand_id
1 'polypeptide(L)'
;DLNTVIIPDLTIVDAILCSLEWELGGMPVRLNTVLAAKNVLAADIVAASMLGYRIDEVEHLLLAAQAHLGPADLEEIKIISPKKLKEVQSDRVNSKEFPFYLPGLEVIEKGTCSSCKGALLAAMRRLYKERSSPDCTILLMGQRLRDRECEFVPIIKYGTVKSKKPLVSIGRCCRWVAAHYPIEHIKGCPVKAEAIYRYLRMIS
;
A
#
# COMPACT_ATOMS: atom_id res chain seq x y z
N ASP A 1 -9.28 3.38 15.70
CA ASP A 1 -8.51 4.34 14.88
C ASP A 1 -7.82 5.33 15.81
N LEU A 2 -6.71 5.98 15.45
CA LEU A 2 -6.13 7.01 16.34
C LEU A 2 -7.08 8.21 16.48
N ASN A 3 -7.83 8.51 15.42
CA ASN A 3 -8.79 9.60 15.36
C ASN A 3 -10.04 9.36 16.22
N THR A 4 -10.24 8.16 16.79
CA THR A 4 -11.27 7.94 17.83
C THR A 4 -10.82 8.41 19.22
N VAL A 5 -9.52 8.68 19.41
CA VAL A 5 -8.93 9.07 20.69
C VAL A 5 -8.42 10.51 20.64
N ILE A 6 -7.77 10.89 19.55
CA ILE A 6 -7.23 12.23 19.33
C ILE A 6 -7.88 12.80 18.09
N ILE A 7 -8.72 13.81 18.26
CA ILE A 7 -9.44 14.47 17.17
C ILE A 7 -8.68 15.74 16.79
N PRO A 8 -8.08 15.83 15.59
CA PRO A 8 -7.37 17.04 15.17
C PRO A 8 -8.33 18.21 14.94
N ASP A 9 -8.02 19.38 15.49
CA ASP A 9 -8.79 20.61 15.25
C ASP A 9 -8.60 21.18 13.83
N LEU A 10 -7.46 20.86 13.21
CA LEU A 10 -7.07 21.31 11.88
C LEU A 10 -6.28 20.22 11.15
N THR A 11 -6.75 19.84 9.98
CA THR A 11 -6.09 18.94 9.05
C THR A 11 -5.72 19.71 7.79
N ILE A 12 -4.46 19.61 7.35
CA ILE A 12 -3.97 20.24 6.12
C ILE A 12 -3.43 19.15 5.20
N VAL A 13 -3.87 19.16 3.94
CA VAL A 13 -3.39 18.23 2.91
C VAL A 13 -2.65 19.02 1.84
N ASP A 14 -1.38 18.65 1.59
CA ASP A 14 -0.63 19.10 0.43
C ASP A 14 -1.11 18.32 -0.80
N ALA A 15 -1.93 18.97 -1.62
CA ALA A 15 -2.41 18.45 -2.89
C ALA A 15 -1.75 19.19 -4.07
N ILE A 16 -0.54 19.73 -3.92
CA ILE A 16 0.15 20.42 -5.03
C ILE A 16 0.49 19.41 -6.13
N LEU A 17 1.09 18.28 -5.74
CA LEU A 17 1.47 17.17 -6.62
C LEU A 17 1.04 15.85 -5.99
N CYS A 18 0.06 15.20 -6.60
CA CYS A 18 -0.48 13.91 -6.18
C CYS A 18 0.04 12.78 -7.09
N SER A 19 -0.16 11.52 -6.70
CA SER A 19 0.08 10.34 -7.53
C SER A 19 -1.21 9.53 -7.60
N LEU A 20 -1.60 9.11 -8.81
CA LEU A 20 -2.79 8.27 -9.00
C LEU A 20 -2.53 6.78 -8.82
N GLU A 21 -1.26 6.38 -8.74
CA GLU A 21 -0.87 4.98 -8.52
C GLU A 21 -0.35 4.83 -7.09
N TRP A 22 0.95 5.05 -6.87
CA TRP A 22 1.62 4.81 -5.60
C TRP A 22 2.46 6.03 -5.18
N GLU A 23 2.66 6.20 -3.88
CA GLU A 23 3.36 7.37 -3.32
C GLU A 23 4.86 7.43 -3.66
N LEU A 24 5.47 6.28 -3.94
CA LEU A 24 6.91 6.17 -4.23
C LEU A 24 7.23 6.13 -5.74
N GLY A 25 6.21 6.24 -6.58
CA GLY A 25 6.35 6.20 -8.03
C GLY A 25 5.01 5.87 -8.66
N GLY A 26 4.61 6.61 -9.69
CA GLY A 26 3.28 6.46 -10.27
C GLY A 26 3.02 7.46 -11.39
N MET A 27 1.74 7.74 -11.63
CA MET A 27 1.29 8.79 -12.54
C MET A 27 1.08 10.10 -11.75
N PRO A 28 2.03 11.06 -11.81
CA PRO A 28 1.91 12.30 -11.07
C PRO A 28 0.82 13.19 -11.67
N VAL A 29 0.03 13.83 -10.81
CA VAL A 29 -1.00 14.79 -11.18
C VAL A 29 -0.85 16.05 -10.35
N ARG A 30 -0.77 17.18 -11.04
CA ARG A 30 -0.61 18.49 -10.42
C ARG A 30 -1.97 19.17 -10.23
N LEU A 31 -2.46 19.21 -8.99
CA LEU A 31 -3.69 19.95 -8.68
C LEU A 31 -3.38 21.41 -8.32
N ASN A 32 -2.19 21.72 -7.80
CA ASN A 32 -1.79 23.03 -7.27
C ASN A 32 -2.82 23.53 -6.22
N THR A 33 -3.14 22.68 -5.24
CA THR A 33 -4.18 22.96 -4.24
C THR A 33 -3.65 22.57 -2.87
N VAL A 34 -4.08 23.30 -1.84
CA VAL A 34 -3.90 22.93 -0.43
C VAL A 34 -5.30 22.83 0.15
N LEU A 35 -5.60 21.71 0.81
CA LEU A 35 -6.86 21.53 1.52
C LEU A 35 -6.65 21.82 3.00
N ALA A 36 -7.63 22.46 3.62
CA ALA A 36 -7.68 22.67 5.05
C ALA A 36 -9.08 22.34 5.56
N ALA A 37 -9.17 21.50 6.58
CA ALA A 37 -10.43 21.06 7.15
C ALA A 37 -10.36 21.01 8.67
N LYS A 38 -11.51 21.17 9.33
CA LYS A 38 -11.67 20.96 10.78
C LYS A 38 -11.95 19.51 11.16
N ASN A 39 -12.09 18.64 10.17
CA ASN A 39 -12.35 17.21 10.36
C ASN A 39 -11.47 16.44 9.36
N VAL A 40 -10.77 15.43 9.87
CA VAL A 40 -9.82 14.63 9.09
C VAL A 40 -10.52 13.83 7.99
N LEU A 41 -11.65 13.19 8.31
CA LEU A 41 -12.42 12.40 7.35
C LEU A 41 -12.98 13.29 6.23
N ALA A 42 -13.43 14.51 6.56
CA ALA A 42 -13.86 15.47 5.55
C ALA A 42 -12.72 15.87 4.60
N ALA A 43 -11.50 16.05 5.11
CA ALA A 43 -10.33 16.34 4.27
C ALA A 43 -10.06 15.18 3.30
N ASP A 44 -10.08 13.95 3.81
CA ASP A 44 -9.79 12.75 3.02
C ASP A 44 -10.88 12.45 2.00
N ILE A 45 -12.16 12.65 2.32
CA ILE A 45 -13.28 12.50 1.35
C ILE A 45 -13.14 13.51 0.21
N VAL A 46 -12.82 14.78 0.51
CA VAL A 46 -12.61 15.80 -0.52
C VAL A 46 -11.38 15.46 -1.36
N ALA A 47 -10.28 15.01 -0.75
CA ALA A 47 -9.08 14.59 -1.48
C ALA A 47 -9.35 13.38 -2.39
N ALA A 48 -10.06 12.37 -1.90
CA ALA A 48 -10.46 11.20 -2.67
C ALA A 48 -11.36 11.59 -3.85
N SER A 49 -12.35 12.46 -3.62
CA SER A 49 -13.23 12.98 -4.67
C SER A 49 -12.46 13.77 -5.74
N MET A 50 -11.49 14.60 -5.35
CA MET A 50 -10.60 15.30 -6.29
C MET A 50 -9.78 14.32 -7.15
N LEU A 51 -9.48 13.13 -6.64
CA LEU A 51 -8.79 12.07 -7.39
C LEU A 51 -9.76 11.19 -8.19
N GLY A 52 -11.07 11.42 -8.12
CA GLY A 52 -12.10 10.68 -8.86
C GLY A 52 -12.65 9.44 -8.15
N TYR A 53 -12.33 9.26 -6.86
CA TYR A 53 -12.87 8.16 -6.04
C TYR A 53 -14.16 8.57 -5.33
N ARG A 54 -15.09 7.63 -5.22
CA ARG A 54 -16.21 7.69 -4.27
C ARG A 54 -15.77 7.18 -2.89
N ILE A 55 -16.50 7.57 -1.85
CA ILE A 55 -16.20 7.15 -0.47
C ILE A 55 -16.25 5.62 -0.30
N ASP A 56 -17.22 4.96 -0.93
CA ASP A 56 -17.42 3.50 -0.87
C ASP A 56 -16.38 2.71 -1.67
N GLU A 57 -15.61 3.37 -2.54
CA GLU A 57 -14.48 2.76 -3.24
C GLU A 57 -13.22 2.66 -2.38
N VAL A 58 -13.18 3.41 -1.26
CA VAL A 58 -12.05 3.52 -0.35
C VAL A 58 -12.44 2.98 1.02
N GLU A 59 -12.12 1.70 1.27
CA GLU A 59 -12.54 0.92 2.44
C GLU A 59 -12.36 1.67 3.78
N HIS A 60 -11.21 2.32 3.98
CA HIS A 60 -10.94 2.99 5.26
C HIS A 60 -11.77 4.27 5.46
N LEU A 61 -12.16 4.97 4.39
CA LEU A 61 -13.08 6.12 4.50
C LEU A 61 -14.48 5.65 4.90
N LEU A 62 -14.95 4.56 4.28
CA LEU A 62 -16.21 3.92 4.65
C LEU A 62 -16.21 3.48 6.12
N LEU A 63 -15.15 2.80 6.57
CA LEU A 63 -15.03 2.36 7.97
C LEU A 63 -14.98 3.54 8.95
N ALA A 64 -14.31 4.65 8.58
CA ALA A 64 -14.24 5.85 9.40
C ALA A 64 -15.60 6.55 9.51
N ALA A 65 -16.37 6.62 8.42
CA ALA A 65 -17.73 7.13 8.41
C ALA A 65 -18.66 6.29 9.30
N GLN A 66 -18.58 4.95 9.18
CA GLN A 66 -19.33 4.00 10.03
C GLN A 66 -18.96 4.11 11.51
N ALA A 67 -17.72 4.50 11.82
CA ALA A 67 -17.27 4.78 13.18
C ALA A 67 -17.63 6.18 13.69
N HIS A 68 -18.45 6.95 12.93
CA HIS A 68 -18.90 8.30 13.26
C HIS A 68 -17.76 9.31 13.49
N LEU A 69 -16.66 9.16 12.75
CA LEU A 69 -15.50 10.06 12.83
C LEU A 69 -15.68 11.38 12.04
N GLY A 70 -16.73 11.48 11.25
CA GLY A 70 -16.99 12.64 10.41
C GLY A 70 -18.16 12.39 9.46
N PRO A 71 -18.22 13.14 8.34
CA PRO A 71 -19.31 13.05 7.38
C PRO A 71 -19.36 11.68 6.70
N ALA A 72 -20.56 11.25 6.34
CA ALA A 72 -20.78 9.98 5.65
C ALA A 72 -20.61 10.09 4.13
N ASP A 73 -20.77 11.29 3.58
CA ASP A 73 -20.75 11.56 2.14
C ASP A 73 -20.21 12.97 1.85
N LEU A 74 -19.90 13.23 0.57
CA LEU A 74 -19.34 14.52 0.12
C LEU A 74 -20.36 15.67 0.27
N GLU A 75 -21.64 15.38 0.15
CA GLU A 75 -22.76 16.32 0.23
C GLU A 75 -22.91 16.95 1.62
N GLU A 76 -22.44 16.27 2.67
CA GLU A 76 -22.43 16.78 4.05
C GLU A 76 -21.29 17.79 4.28
N ILE A 77 -20.36 17.91 3.33
CA ILE A 77 -19.16 18.73 3.48
C ILE A 77 -19.37 20.11 2.87
N LYS A 78 -19.34 21.13 3.73
CA LYS A 78 -19.32 22.52 3.28
C LYS A 78 -17.94 22.91 2.74
N ILE A 79 -17.80 22.91 1.41
CA ILE A 79 -16.57 23.31 0.73
C ILE A 79 -16.56 24.82 0.50
N ILE A 80 -15.55 25.50 1.03
CA ILE A 80 -15.30 26.93 0.81
C ILE A 80 -14.07 27.06 -0.08
N SER A 81 -14.26 27.44 -1.33
CA SER A 81 -13.16 27.61 -2.28
C SER A 81 -13.42 28.80 -3.21
N PRO A 82 -12.39 29.61 -3.51
CA PRO A 82 -12.50 30.69 -4.49
C PRO A 82 -12.61 30.18 -5.94
N LYS A 83 -12.32 28.89 -6.18
CA LYS A 83 -12.35 28.25 -7.51
C LYS A 83 -13.04 26.89 -7.43
N LYS A 84 -13.58 26.42 -8.55
CA LYS A 84 -14.04 25.02 -8.65
C LYS A 84 -12.87 24.07 -8.36
N LEU A 85 -13.12 23.04 -7.57
CA LEU A 85 -12.13 22.00 -7.31
C LEU A 85 -11.74 21.31 -8.62
N LYS A 86 -10.45 21.00 -8.76
CA LYS A 86 -9.97 20.20 -9.88
C LYS A 86 -10.22 18.74 -9.54
N GLU A 87 -10.88 18.07 -10.46
CA GLU A 87 -11.14 16.63 -10.40
C GLU A 87 -10.32 15.94 -11.48
N VAL A 88 -9.69 14.83 -11.11
CA VAL A 88 -9.07 13.91 -12.05
C VAL A 88 -10.17 13.07 -12.69
N GLN A 89 -10.19 12.98 -14.02
CA GLN A 89 -11.13 12.13 -14.74
C GLN A 89 -10.94 10.66 -14.32
N SER A 90 -12.04 10.00 -13.95
CA SER A 90 -12.07 8.64 -13.37
C SER A 90 -11.43 7.57 -14.26
N ASP A 91 -11.40 7.77 -15.59
CA ASP A 91 -10.80 6.84 -16.56
C ASP A 91 -9.31 6.59 -16.32
N ARG A 92 -8.65 7.48 -15.57
CA ARG A 92 -7.23 7.38 -15.20
C ARG A 92 -6.98 6.69 -13.87
N VAL A 93 -8.04 6.40 -13.12
CA VAL A 93 -8.02 5.82 -11.77
C VAL A 93 -8.26 4.32 -11.90
N ASN A 94 -7.46 3.66 -12.74
CA ASN A 94 -7.57 2.23 -12.97
C ASN A 94 -6.25 1.56 -12.67
N SER A 95 -6.13 1.03 -11.45
CA SER A 95 -5.52 -0.28 -11.18
C SER A 95 -5.53 -0.56 -9.67
N LYS A 96 -6.61 -1.18 -9.18
CA LYS A 96 -6.62 -1.86 -7.86
C LYS A 96 -5.75 -3.12 -7.84
N GLU A 97 -5.16 -3.49 -8.98
CA GLU A 97 -4.33 -4.69 -9.17
C GLU A 97 -2.89 -4.33 -9.51
N PHE A 98 -1.95 -5.24 -9.19
CA PHE A 98 -0.60 -5.18 -9.73
C PHE A 98 -0.71 -5.11 -11.26
N PRO A 99 -0.23 -4.05 -11.94
CA PRO A 99 -0.39 -3.94 -13.39
C PRO A 99 0.43 -4.97 -14.17
N PHE A 100 1.22 -5.78 -13.47
CA PHE A 100 2.20 -6.71 -14.03
C PHE A 100 2.38 -7.91 -13.10
N TYR A 101 2.33 -9.09 -13.70
CA TYR A 101 2.66 -10.37 -13.08
C TYR A 101 4.12 -10.71 -13.39
N LEU A 102 4.89 -11.09 -12.37
CA LEU A 102 6.22 -11.67 -12.55
C LEU A 102 6.10 -13.19 -12.45
N PRO A 103 6.32 -13.94 -13.54
CA PRO A 103 6.40 -15.39 -13.48
C PRO A 103 7.39 -15.83 -12.41
N GLY A 104 7.05 -16.84 -11.62
CA GLY A 104 7.93 -17.34 -10.56
C GLY A 104 7.88 -16.57 -9.25
N LEU A 105 7.31 -15.36 -9.19
CA LEU A 105 7.12 -14.64 -7.92
C LEU A 105 5.73 -14.88 -7.34
N GLU A 106 5.68 -15.51 -6.16
CA GLU A 106 4.48 -15.65 -5.35
C GLU A 106 4.57 -14.72 -4.14
N VAL A 107 3.58 -13.86 -3.92
CA VAL A 107 3.60 -12.88 -2.81
C VAL A 107 2.55 -13.28 -1.77
N ILE A 108 3.00 -13.53 -0.54
CA ILE A 108 2.12 -13.74 0.61
C ILE A 108 2.14 -12.48 1.48
N GLU A 109 1.03 -11.76 1.44
CA GLU A 109 0.85 -10.46 2.07
C GLU A 109 -0.20 -10.57 3.19
N LYS A 110 0.20 -10.36 4.45
CA LYS A 110 -0.73 -10.30 5.59
C LYS A 110 -0.37 -9.12 6.52
N GLY A 111 -1.05 -8.00 6.33
CA GLY A 111 -0.89 -6.81 7.17
C GLY A 111 0.39 -6.03 6.88
N THR A 112 0.67 -5.78 5.60
CA THR A 112 1.80 -5.01 5.11
C THR A 112 1.43 -3.53 4.98
N CYS A 113 2.31 -2.64 5.44
CA CYS A 113 2.11 -1.20 5.27
C CYS A 113 2.19 -0.78 3.79
N SER A 114 1.52 0.33 3.45
CA SER A 114 1.48 0.90 2.10
C SER A 114 2.87 1.15 1.53
N SER A 115 3.81 1.63 2.34
CA SER A 115 5.18 1.92 1.88
C SER A 115 5.96 0.67 1.44
N CYS A 116 5.82 -0.46 2.15
CA CYS A 116 6.45 -1.72 1.74
C CYS A 116 5.77 -2.32 0.50
N LYS A 117 4.43 -2.20 0.38
CA LYS A 117 3.70 -2.59 -0.84
C LYS A 117 4.18 -1.77 -2.04
N GLY A 118 4.26 -0.44 -1.90
CA GLY A 118 4.75 0.47 -2.94
C GLY A 118 6.20 0.18 -3.34
N ALA A 119 7.07 -0.16 -2.37
CA ALA A 119 8.44 -0.56 -2.65
C ALA A 119 8.54 -1.87 -3.45
N LEU A 120 7.72 -2.87 -3.12
CA LEU A 120 7.63 -4.12 -3.90
C LEU A 120 7.13 -3.85 -5.32
N LEU A 121 6.05 -3.09 -5.46
CA LEU A 121 5.49 -2.68 -6.76
C LEU A 121 6.52 -1.98 -7.64
N ALA A 122 7.28 -1.04 -7.08
CA ALA A 122 8.35 -0.34 -7.79
C ALA A 122 9.46 -1.29 -8.26
N ALA A 123 9.87 -2.24 -7.41
CA ALA A 123 10.84 -3.27 -7.77
C ALA A 123 10.33 -4.18 -8.89
N MET A 124 9.08 -4.64 -8.76
CA MET A 124 8.43 -5.51 -9.75
C MET A 124 8.29 -4.82 -11.11
N ARG A 125 7.89 -3.53 -11.13
CA ARG A 125 7.77 -2.74 -12.37
C ARG A 125 9.08 -2.68 -13.13
N ARG A 126 10.20 -2.56 -12.41
CA ARG A 126 11.53 -2.50 -13.01
C ARG A 126 11.93 -3.84 -13.61
N LEU A 127 11.75 -4.94 -12.89
CA LEU A 127 11.99 -6.30 -13.38
C LEU A 127 11.15 -6.60 -14.63
N TYR A 128 9.87 -6.24 -14.59
CA TYR A 128 8.95 -6.42 -15.71
C TYR A 128 9.42 -5.68 -16.97
N LYS A 129 9.86 -4.41 -16.83
CA LYS A 129 10.44 -3.63 -17.94
C LYS A 129 11.72 -4.25 -18.49
N GLU A 130 12.52 -4.86 -17.62
CA GLU A 130 13.76 -5.57 -17.98
C GLU A 130 13.50 -6.99 -18.53
N ARG A 131 12.23 -7.44 -18.59
CA ARG A 131 11.83 -8.82 -18.94
C ARG A 131 12.57 -9.88 -18.11
N SER A 132 12.88 -9.53 -16.86
CA SER A 132 13.50 -10.42 -15.89
C SER A 132 12.45 -10.84 -14.88
N SER A 133 12.51 -12.09 -14.45
CA SER A 133 11.64 -12.66 -13.45
C SER A 133 12.47 -13.53 -12.52
N PRO A 134 12.25 -13.48 -11.20
CA PRO A 134 12.97 -14.32 -10.27
C PRO A 134 12.65 -15.80 -10.56
N ASP A 135 13.60 -16.69 -10.26
CA ASP A 135 13.32 -18.10 -10.06
C ASP A 135 12.20 -18.27 -9.04
N CYS A 136 11.51 -19.40 -9.12
CA CYS A 136 10.31 -19.69 -8.34
C CYS A 136 10.48 -19.35 -6.84
N THR A 137 9.99 -18.18 -6.39
CA THR A 137 10.27 -17.55 -5.09
C THR A 137 8.97 -17.16 -4.40
N ILE A 138 8.90 -17.40 -3.09
CA ILE A 138 7.80 -16.94 -2.24
C ILE A 138 8.27 -15.76 -1.40
N LEU A 139 7.66 -14.60 -1.59
CA LEU A 139 7.98 -13.36 -0.89
C LEU A 139 6.94 -13.08 0.19
N LEU A 140 7.40 -13.00 1.44
CA LEU A 140 6.58 -12.85 2.64
C LEU A 140 6.61 -11.40 3.16
N MET A 141 5.44 -10.79 3.28
CA MET A 141 5.27 -9.42 3.78
C MET A 141 4.16 -9.33 4.82
N GLY A 142 4.42 -8.52 5.86
CA GLY A 142 3.39 -8.02 6.75
C GLY A 142 3.48 -8.53 8.18
N GLN A 143 2.91 -7.74 9.10
CA GLN A 143 3.03 -7.97 10.54
C GLN A 143 2.14 -9.09 11.08
N ARG A 144 1.09 -9.45 10.33
CA ARG A 144 0.11 -10.49 10.69
C ARG A 144 0.54 -11.88 10.23
N LEU A 145 1.69 -12.01 9.58
CA LEU A 145 2.29 -13.33 9.33
C LEU A 145 2.54 -14.10 10.63
N ARG A 146 2.62 -13.45 11.80
CA ARG A 146 2.74 -14.15 13.10
C ARG A 146 1.53 -15.01 13.45
N ASP A 147 0.38 -14.77 12.84
CA ASP A 147 -0.86 -15.44 13.18
C ASP A 147 -0.73 -16.92 12.77
N ARG A 148 -0.91 -17.84 13.74
CA ARG A 148 -0.67 -19.29 13.58
C ARG A 148 -1.56 -19.95 12.51
N GLU A 149 -2.58 -19.24 12.05
CA GLU A 149 -3.55 -19.67 11.03
C GLU A 149 -3.17 -19.23 9.60
N CYS A 150 -2.02 -18.57 9.41
CA CYS A 150 -1.64 -18.10 8.08
C CYS A 150 -1.42 -19.25 7.08
N GLU A 151 -1.90 -19.05 5.85
CA GLU A 151 -1.75 -19.97 4.71
C GLU A 151 -0.30 -20.25 4.27
N PHE A 152 0.71 -19.58 4.86
CA PHE A 152 2.12 -19.95 4.66
C PHE A 152 2.61 -21.03 5.65
N VAL A 153 1.86 -21.32 6.72
CA VAL A 153 2.15 -22.42 7.66
C VAL A 153 2.07 -23.82 6.99
N PRO A 154 1.16 -24.09 6.03
CA PRO A 154 1.25 -25.28 5.17
C PRO A 154 2.57 -25.42 4.40
N ILE A 155 3.18 -24.28 4.03
CA ILE A 155 4.48 -24.19 3.35
C ILE A 155 5.62 -24.44 4.34
N ILE A 156 5.39 -24.22 5.64
CA ILE A 156 6.37 -24.40 6.71
C ILE A 156 5.74 -25.13 7.91
N LYS A 157 5.78 -26.46 7.91
CA LYS A 157 5.25 -27.27 9.03
C LYS A 157 6.39 -27.68 9.94
N TYR A 158 6.26 -27.42 11.25
CA TYR A 158 7.24 -27.81 12.28
C TYR A 158 8.68 -27.30 12.02
N GLY A 159 8.84 -26.06 11.57
CA GLY A 159 10.17 -25.49 11.30
C GLY A 159 10.83 -25.97 10.01
N THR A 160 10.17 -26.86 9.26
CA THR A 160 10.66 -27.35 7.96
C THR A 160 9.88 -26.71 6.81
N VAL A 161 10.59 -26.07 5.89
CA VAL A 161 10.05 -25.53 4.65
C VAL A 161 9.74 -26.71 3.72
N LYS A 162 8.46 -26.96 3.44
CA LYS A 162 7.98 -27.99 2.49
C LYS A 162 8.03 -27.54 1.03
N SER A 163 8.23 -26.25 0.79
CA SER A 163 8.36 -25.72 -0.57
C SER A 163 9.73 -25.98 -1.14
N LYS A 164 9.78 -26.36 -2.42
CA LYS A 164 11.01 -26.36 -3.23
C LYS A 164 11.42 -24.94 -3.68
N LYS A 165 10.55 -23.94 -3.48
CA LYS A 165 10.78 -22.54 -3.84
C LYS A 165 11.62 -21.83 -2.77
N PRO A 166 12.65 -21.02 -3.10
CA PRO A 166 13.24 -20.07 -2.16
C PRO A 166 12.18 -19.21 -1.45
N LEU A 167 12.27 -19.13 -0.12
CA LEU A 167 11.43 -18.27 0.71
C LEU A 167 12.23 -17.04 1.15
N VAL A 168 11.59 -15.88 1.03
CA VAL A 168 12.21 -14.58 1.29
C VAL A 168 11.24 -13.75 2.10
N SER A 169 11.69 -13.19 3.20
CA SER A 169 10.90 -12.26 4.00
C SER A 169 11.42 -10.85 3.87
N ILE A 170 10.53 -9.87 3.90
CA ILE A 170 10.95 -8.46 3.79
C ILE A 170 10.36 -7.59 4.90
N GLY A 171 11.18 -6.68 5.38
CA GLY A 171 10.79 -5.63 6.33
C GLY A 171 10.87 -6.05 7.78
N ARG A 172 11.00 -5.05 8.67
CA ARG A 172 11.17 -5.24 10.11
C ARG A 172 10.04 -6.07 10.73
N CYS A 173 8.82 -5.94 10.22
CA CYS A 173 7.66 -6.70 10.67
C CYS A 173 7.81 -8.21 10.46
N CYS A 174 8.59 -8.64 9.46
CA CYS A 174 8.86 -10.04 9.16
C CYS A 174 10.15 -10.57 9.81
N ARG A 175 10.85 -9.78 10.65
CA ARG A 175 12.09 -10.22 11.34
C ARG A 175 11.89 -11.52 12.11
N TRP A 176 10.71 -11.71 12.69
CA TRP A 176 10.37 -12.92 13.44
C TRP A 176 10.40 -14.17 12.54
N VAL A 177 10.00 -14.06 11.26
CA VAL A 177 9.99 -15.18 10.31
C VAL A 177 11.42 -15.66 10.09
N ALA A 178 12.34 -14.72 9.82
CA ALA A 178 13.76 -15.00 9.66
C ALA A 178 14.45 -15.50 10.94
N ALA A 179 13.86 -15.24 12.12
CA ALA A 179 14.38 -15.74 13.39
C ALA A 179 13.95 -17.19 13.69
N HIS A 180 12.81 -17.64 13.16
CA HIS A 180 12.26 -18.97 13.40
C HIS A 180 12.46 -19.94 12.23
N TYR A 181 12.77 -19.42 11.04
CA TYR A 181 12.90 -20.21 9.81
C TYR A 181 14.18 -19.82 9.07
N PRO A 182 14.88 -20.79 8.44
CA PRO A 182 16.09 -20.55 7.67
C PRO A 182 15.74 -19.96 6.30
N ILE A 183 15.31 -18.71 6.30
CA ILE A 183 14.90 -17.98 5.10
C ILE A 183 15.71 -16.70 4.94
N GLU A 184 15.82 -16.22 3.70
CA GLU A 184 16.48 -14.95 3.45
C GLU A 184 15.63 -13.78 3.96
N HIS A 185 16.28 -12.70 4.41
CA HIS A 185 15.58 -11.56 5.00
C HIS A 185 16.11 -10.21 4.51
N ILE A 186 15.27 -9.48 3.76
CA ILE A 186 15.58 -8.12 3.33
C ILE A 186 15.13 -7.12 4.40
N LYS A 187 16.10 -6.52 5.09
CA LYS A 187 15.85 -5.60 6.20
C LYS A 187 15.36 -4.22 5.72
N GLY A 188 14.47 -3.59 6.49
CA GLY A 188 14.03 -2.21 6.29
C GLY A 188 12.70 -1.87 6.99
N CYS A 189 12.40 -0.59 7.20
CA CYS A 189 11.12 -0.10 7.72
C CYS A 189 10.83 1.34 7.25
N PRO A 190 10.31 1.55 6.03
CA PRO A 190 10.02 0.52 5.02
C PRO A 190 11.27 -0.02 4.33
N VAL A 191 11.16 -1.14 3.62
CA VAL A 191 12.24 -1.69 2.79
C VAL A 191 12.37 -0.83 1.54
N LYS A 192 13.61 -0.51 1.13
CA LYS A 192 13.86 0.24 -0.11
C LYS A 192 13.55 -0.62 -1.32
N ALA A 193 12.86 -0.05 -2.31
CA ALA A 193 12.56 -0.73 -3.58
C ALA A 193 13.82 -1.31 -4.25
N GLU A 194 14.93 -0.57 -4.22
CA GLU A 194 16.22 -1.02 -4.78
C GLU A 194 16.76 -2.30 -4.11
N ALA A 195 16.54 -2.47 -2.80
CA ALA A 195 16.99 -3.67 -2.10
C ALA A 195 16.17 -4.91 -2.52
N ILE A 196 14.85 -4.75 -2.65
CA ILE A 196 13.96 -5.80 -3.16
C ILE A 196 14.33 -6.14 -4.60
N TYR A 197 14.51 -5.13 -5.44
CA TYR A 197 14.88 -5.28 -6.85
C TYR A 197 16.20 -6.04 -7.02
N ARG A 198 17.28 -5.63 -6.35
CA ARG A 198 18.59 -6.29 -6.46
C ARG A 198 18.53 -7.75 -6.05
N TYR A 199 17.80 -8.02 -4.97
CA TYR A 199 17.65 -9.37 -4.47
C TYR A 199 16.89 -10.25 -5.46
N LEU A 200 15.71 -9.81 -5.90
CA LEU A 200 14.91 -10.55 -6.87
C LEU A 200 15.67 -10.77 -8.18
N ARG A 201 16.47 -9.79 -8.62
CA ARG A 201 17.32 -9.90 -9.82
C ARG A 201 18.49 -10.88 -9.66
N MET A 202 19.01 -11.04 -8.45
CA MET A 202 20.12 -11.97 -8.17
C MET A 202 19.67 -13.43 -8.26
N ILE A 203 18.39 -13.68 -8.00
CA ILE A 203 17.77 -14.99 -8.07
C ILE A 203 16.93 -15.18 -9.35
N SER A 204 17.06 -14.28 -10.33
CA SER A 204 16.46 -14.38 -11.66
C SER A 204 17.33 -15.14 -12.65
#